data_AF-A0A820D009-F1
#
_entry.id   AF-A0A820D009-F1
#
_cell.length_a   1.000
_cell.length_b   1.000
_cell.length_c   1.000
_cell.angle_alpha   90.00
_cell.angle_beta   90.00
_cell.angle_gamma   90.00
#
_symmetry.space_group_name_H-M   'P 1'
#
loop_
_entity.id
_entity.type
_entity.pdbx_description
1 polymer ?
#
loop_
_entity_poly.entity_id
_entity_poly.type
_entity_poly.pdbx_seq_one_letter_code
_entity_poly.pdbx_strand_id
1 'polypeptide(L)'
;MFAPTPVKRFFQMNKPLIDQTNSESRAGYCGHRWTFRIFLIVTVGIFIFNIVSCIGFHDLTSSSVDDLYLPQSLRCPHKNKTRLEYGRLHLARSRVIICGLIRDREAHISRIRQQIEEITQLFDDYAIVIVENDSKDRTRQQLIAWAQDKKVAGRIHVIG
;
A
#
# COMPACT_ATOMS: atom_id res chain seq x y z
N MET A 1 102.05 -40.96 -2.23
CA MET A 1 102.77 -40.31 -1.10
C MET A 1 102.02 -39.03 -0.78
N PHE A 2 101.86 -38.71 0.51
CA PHE A 2 101.12 -37.59 1.11
C PHE A 2 99.60 -37.77 1.33
N ALA A 3 99.30 -38.24 2.54
CA ALA A 3 98.11 -37.86 3.29
C ALA A 3 98.23 -36.42 3.81
N PRO A 4 97.11 -35.74 4.07
CA PRO A 4 96.97 -35.09 5.38
C PRO A 4 95.58 -35.29 6.03
N THR A 5 95.66 -35.83 7.24
CA THR A 5 95.04 -35.48 8.53
C THR A 5 93.68 -34.73 8.69
N PRO A 6 93.02 -34.94 9.85
CA PRO A 6 91.58 -34.73 10.05
C PRO A 6 91.25 -33.44 10.83
N VAL A 7 90.01 -32.95 10.68
CA VAL A 7 89.43 -31.99 11.62
C VAL A 7 88.08 -32.51 12.11
N LYS A 8 88.08 -32.99 13.35
CA LYS A 8 86.89 -33.25 14.15
C LYS A 8 86.27 -31.90 14.55
N ARG A 9 85.01 -31.65 14.21
CA ARG A 9 84.18 -30.69 14.94
C ARG A 9 82.89 -31.36 15.41
N PHE A 10 82.84 -31.48 16.73
CA PHE A 10 81.67 -31.70 17.55
C PHE A 10 80.50 -30.83 17.07
N PHE A 11 79.39 -31.46 16.71
CA PHE A 11 78.08 -30.80 16.68
C PHE A 11 77.20 -31.49 17.72
N GLN A 12 76.84 -30.73 18.74
CA GLN A 12 75.99 -31.15 19.85
C GLN A 12 74.56 -31.38 19.36
N MET A 13 73.96 -32.47 19.84
CA MET A 13 72.56 -32.82 19.68
C MET A 13 71.66 -31.85 20.45
N ASN A 14 70.85 -31.06 19.73
CA ASN A 14 69.62 -30.51 20.29
C ASN A 14 68.48 -31.51 20.03
N LYS A 15 67.97 -32.11 21.10
CA LYS A 15 66.75 -32.91 21.06
C LYS A 15 65.57 -32.00 20.72
N PRO A 16 64.64 -32.42 19.83
CA PRO A 16 63.44 -31.66 19.54
C PRO A 16 62.52 -31.65 20.76
N LEU A 17 62.07 -30.45 21.17
CA LEU A 17 60.94 -30.27 22.07
C LEU A 17 59.69 -30.77 21.32
N ILE A 18 59.12 -31.86 21.82
CA ILE A 18 57.82 -32.38 21.40
C ILE A 18 56.77 -31.45 22.02
N ASP A 19 56.15 -30.62 21.19
CA ASP A 19 55.02 -29.76 21.57
C ASP A 19 53.74 -30.62 21.62
N GLN A 20 53.37 -31.06 22.84
CA GLN A 20 52.13 -31.78 23.11
C GLN A 20 50.99 -30.81 23.47
N THR A 21 50.71 -29.85 22.60
CA THR A 21 49.49 -29.06 22.70
C THR A 21 48.84 -28.96 21.32
N ASN A 22 47.56 -29.39 21.22
CA ASN A 22 46.61 -29.23 20.10
C ASN A 22 45.98 -30.52 19.53
N SER A 23 45.54 -31.46 20.39
CA SER A 23 44.69 -32.59 19.97
C SER A 23 43.26 -32.56 20.51
N GLU A 24 42.81 -31.48 21.13
CA GLU A 24 41.44 -31.38 21.65
C GLU A 24 40.80 -30.06 21.21
N SER A 25 39.99 -30.09 20.13
CA SER A 25 38.87 -29.18 19.83
C SER A 25 38.47 -29.22 18.33
N ARG A 26 38.24 -30.41 17.75
CA ARG A 26 37.65 -30.55 16.40
C ARG A 26 36.37 -31.40 16.37
N ALA A 27 35.71 -31.55 17.51
CA ALA A 27 34.34 -32.05 17.58
C ALA A 27 33.45 -30.88 18.04
N GLY A 28 32.70 -30.25 17.13
CA GLY A 28 31.75 -29.24 17.60
C GLY A 28 31.10 -28.28 16.61
N TYR A 29 31.26 -28.38 15.29
CA TYR A 29 30.57 -27.44 14.39
C TYR A 29 30.06 -28.07 13.09
N CYS A 30 29.42 -29.25 13.16
CA CYS A 30 28.70 -29.81 12.00
C CYS A 30 27.18 -29.56 12.04
N GLY A 31 26.62 -29.22 13.22
CA GLY A 31 25.18 -28.94 13.37
C GLY A 31 24.73 -27.56 12.88
N HIS A 32 25.63 -26.56 12.85
CA HIS A 32 25.24 -25.16 12.62
C HIS A 32 24.82 -24.88 11.16
N ARG A 33 25.36 -25.62 10.18
CA ARG A 33 24.99 -25.43 8.76
C ARG A 33 23.58 -25.90 8.44
N TRP A 34 23.09 -26.93 9.14
CA TRP A 34 21.74 -27.48 8.93
C TRP A 34 20.68 -26.63 9.62
N THR A 35 20.94 -26.15 10.83
CA THR A 35 20.00 -25.29 11.56
C THR A 35 19.75 -23.97 10.84
N PHE A 36 20.80 -23.36 10.25
CA PHE A 36 20.65 -22.13 9.46
C PHE A 36 19.79 -22.32 8.21
N ARG A 37 19.96 -23.45 7.49
CA ARG A 37 19.18 -23.76 6.29
C ARG A 37 17.70 -23.97 6.61
N ILE A 38 17.39 -24.69 7.69
CA ILE A 38 16.00 -24.92 8.12
C ILE A 38 15.36 -23.59 8.53
N PHE A 39 16.06 -22.76 9.29
CA PHE A 39 15.57 -21.44 9.70
C PHE A 39 15.27 -20.53 8.50
N LEU A 40 16.14 -20.52 7.48
CA LEU A 40 15.92 -19.75 6.26
C LEU A 40 14.68 -20.23 5.49
N ILE A 41 14.47 -21.54 5.38
CA ILE A 41 13.30 -22.10 4.68
C ILE A 41 12.00 -21.73 5.41
N VAL A 42 11.98 -21.84 6.74
CA VAL A 42 10.80 -21.50 7.55
C VAL A 42 10.45 -20.01 7.44
N THR A 43 11.45 -19.13 7.53
CA THR A 43 11.25 -17.68 7.43
C THR A 43 10.74 -17.27 6.04
N VAL A 44 11.31 -17.83 4.97
CA VAL A 44 10.83 -17.61 3.59
C VAL A 44 9.40 -18.14 3.40
N GLY A 45 9.09 -19.31 3.97
CA GLY A 45 7.75 -19.89 3.91
C GLY A 45 6.69 -19.02 4.58
N ILE A 46 6.98 -18.50 5.79
CA ILE A 46 6.09 -17.56 6.50
C ILE A 46 5.91 -16.29 5.68
N PHE A 47 6.98 -15.75 5.09
CA PHE A 47 6.91 -14.54 4.27
C PHE A 47 6.01 -14.73 3.03
N ILE A 48 6.19 -15.85 2.31
CA ILE A 48 5.34 -16.18 1.16
C ILE A 48 3.88 -16.37 1.58
N PHE A 49 3.63 -17.07 2.70
CA PHE A 49 2.28 -17.25 3.22
C PHE A 49 1.59 -15.92 3.54
N ASN A 50 2.32 -14.96 4.13
CA ASN A 50 1.80 -13.61 4.39
C ASN A 50 1.50 -12.85 3.09
N ILE A 51 2.37 -12.94 2.07
CA ILE A 51 2.13 -12.33 0.76
C ILE A 51 0.88 -12.91 0.10
N VAL A 52 0.76 -14.25 0.05
CA VAL A 52 -0.40 -14.92 -0.55
C VAL A 52 -1.69 -14.57 0.21
N SER A 53 -1.63 -14.52 1.53
CA SER A 53 -2.78 -14.13 2.36
C SER A 53 -3.18 -12.67 2.13
N CYS A 54 -2.21 -11.76 1.95
CA CYS A 54 -2.49 -10.36 1.62
C CYS A 54 -3.12 -10.21 0.23
N ILE A 55 -2.62 -10.95 -0.77
CA ILE A 55 -3.17 -10.92 -2.13
C ILE A 55 -4.60 -11.51 -2.15
N GLY A 56 -4.81 -12.67 -1.52
CA GLY A 56 -6.13 -13.30 -1.43
C GLY A 56 -7.16 -12.46 -0.68
N PHE A 57 -6.73 -11.72 0.35
CA PHE A 57 -7.60 -10.78 1.08
C PHE A 57 -7.94 -9.53 0.24
N HIS A 58 -7.01 -9.07 -0.60
CA HIS A 58 -7.26 -7.97 -1.53
C HIS A 58 -8.22 -8.37 -2.66
N ASP A 59 -8.14 -9.60 -3.18
CA ASP A 59 -9.07 -10.07 -4.22
C ASP A 59 -10.50 -10.26 -3.70
N LEU A 60 -10.67 -10.67 -2.44
CA LEU A 60 -12.01 -10.81 -1.82
C LEU A 60 -12.68 -9.46 -1.49
N THR A 61 -11.91 -8.37 -1.41
CA THR A 61 -12.43 -7.01 -1.17
C THR A 61 -12.57 -6.19 -2.45
N SER A 62 -11.86 -6.58 -3.53
CA SER A 62 -11.87 -5.94 -4.84
C SER A 62 -13.10 -6.29 -5.69
N SER A 63 -13.67 -7.48 -5.53
CA SER A 63 -14.86 -7.88 -6.29
C SER A 63 -16.16 -7.63 -5.51
N SER A 64 -16.93 -6.64 -5.96
CA SER A 64 -18.41 -6.60 -5.93
C SER A 64 -19.18 -6.05 -4.72
N VAL A 65 -18.56 -5.36 -3.75
CA VAL A 65 -19.35 -4.70 -2.69
C VAL A 65 -20.18 -3.51 -3.23
N ASP A 66 -19.76 -2.89 -4.34
CA ASP A 66 -20.50 -1.78 -4.96
C ASP A 66 -21.78 -2.22 -5.71
N ASP A 67 -21.87 -3.47 -6.19
CA ASP A 67 -23.02 -3.95 -6.98
C ASP A 67 -24.24 -4.34 -6.12
N LEU A 68 -24.04 -4.55 -4.81
CA LEU A 68 -25.07 -4.99 -3.87
C LEU A 68 -25.90 -3.83 -3.29
N TYR A 69 -25.40 -2.59 -3.35
CA TYR A 69 -26.09 -1.42 -2.81
C TYR A 69 -26.59 -0.43 -3.87
N LEU A 70 -26.31 -0.66 -5.16
CA LEU A 70 -26.94 0.14 -6.21
C LEU A 70 -28.44 -0.21 -6.27
N PRO A 71 -29.36 0.74 -6.04
CA PRO A 71 -30.78 0.51 -6.27
C PRO A 71 -30.98 0.03 -7.70
N GLN A 72 -31.92 -0.90 -7.91
CA GLN A 72 -32.17 -1.52 -9.23
C GLN A 72 -32.41 -0.48 -10.34
N SER A 73 -32.90 0.71 -9.99
CA SER A 73 -33.08 1.84 -10.91
C SER A 73 -31.77 2.42 -11.48
N LEU A 74 -30.63 2.18 -10.83
CA LEU A 74 -29.30 2.60 -11.29
C LEU A 74 -28.49 1.45 -11.90
N ARG A 75 -29.01 0.21 -11.88
CA ARG A 75 -28.40 -0.88 -12.63
C ARG A 75 -28.58 -0.60 -14.11
N CYS A 76 -27.49 -0.28 -14.78
CA CYS A 76 -27.44 -0.23 -16.23
C CYS A 76 -27.87 -1.61 -16.77
N PRO A 77 -29.06 -1.77 -17.40
CA PRO A 77 -29.50 -3.06 -17.91
C PRO A 77 -28.70 -3.48 -19.16
N HIS A 78 -27.79 -2.63 -19.63
CA HIS A 78 -27.00 -2.90 -20.82
C HIS A 78 -25.70 -3.62 -20.47
N LYS A 79 -25.67 -4.92 -20.78
CA LYS A 79 -24.43 -5.72 -20.91
C LYS A 79 -23.44 -5.19 -21.96
N ASN A 80 -23.80 -4.13 -22.70
CA ASN A 80 -23.01 -3.63 -23.80
C ASN A 80 -21.89 -2.71 -23.26
N LYS A 81 -20.71 -3.29 -23.04
CA LYS A 81 -19.48 -2.60 -22.61
C LYS A 81 -19.21 -1.33 -23.43
N THR A 82 -19.53 -1.35 -24.71
CA THR A 82 -19.39 -0.21 -25.61
C THR A 82 -20.20 1.01 -25.17
N ARG A 83 -21.45 0.82 -24.68
CA ARG A 83 -22.30 1.95 -24.21
C ARG A 83 -21.74 2.60 -22.95
N LEU A 84 -21.17 1.80 -22.04
CA LEU A 84 -20.52 2.32 -20.84
C LEU A 84 -19.29 3.15 -21.20
N GLU A 85 -18.48 2.65 -22.13
CA GLU A 85 -17.30 3.35 -22.63
C GLU A 85 -17.67 4.67 -23.32
N TYR A 86 -18.68 4.67 -24.18
CA TYR A 86 -19.23 5.90 -24.76
C TYR A 86 -19.73 6.88 -23.69
N GLY A 87 -20.44 6.40 -22.67
CA GLY A 87 -20.90 7.24 -21.56
C GLY A 87 -19.72 7.88 -20.80
N ARG A 88 -18.69 7.09 -20.48
CA ARG A 88 -17.47 7.61 -19.82
C ARG A 88 -16.76 8.66 -20.67
N LEU A 89 -16.57 8.39 -21.96
CA LEU A 89 -15.96 9.34 -22.89
C LEU A 89 -16.79 10.62 -23.04
N HIS A 90 -18.12 10.50 -23.00
CA HIS A 90 -19.02 11.64 -23.06
C HIS A 90 -18.94 12.51 -21.80
N LEU A 91 -19.04 11.89 -20.62
CA LEU A 91 -18.92 12.59 -19.33
C LEU A 91 -17.58 13.33 -19.21
N ALA A 92 -16.48 12.66 -19.56
CA ALA A 92 -15.13 13.22 -19.52
C ALA A 92 -14.90 14.43 -20.44
N ARG A 93 -15.86 14.75 -21.32
CA ARG A 93 -15.85 15.93 -22.20
C ARG A 93 -17.02 16.89 -21.94
N SER A 94 -17.85 16.57 -20.96
CA SER A 94 -19.06 17.32 -20.63
C SER A 94 -18.81 18.27 -19.47
N ARG A 95 -19.54 19.38 -19.46
CA ARG A 95 -19.57 20.34 -18.36
C ARG A 95 -20.92 20.24 -17.66
N VAL A 96 -20.94 20.28 -16.33
CA VAL A 96 -22.16 20.08 -15.55
C VAL A 96 -22.36 21.16 -14.49
N ILE A 97 -23.61 21.50 -14.20
CA ILE A 97 -23.98 22.28 -13.02
C ILE A 97 -24.81 21.38 -12.12
N ILE A 98 -24.34 21.16 -10.89
CA ILE A 98 -25.02 20.35 -9.88
C ILE A 98 -25.76 21.29 -8.94
N CYS A 99 -27.08 21.20 -8.92
CA CYS A 99 -27.93 22.01 -8.05
C CYS A 99 -28.49 21.17 -6.90
N GLY A 100 -28.51 21.72 -5.68
CA GLY A 100 -29.09 21.05 -4.51
C GLY A 100 -29.83 22.03 -3.59
N LEU A 101 -30.92 21.55 -2.99
CA LEU A 101 -31.63 22.25 -1.91
C LEU A 101 -31.35 21.51 -0.59
N ILE A 102 -30.87 22.22 0.42
CA ILE A 102 -30.46 21.62 1.71
C ILE A 102 -31.11 22.37 2.86
N ARG A 103 -31.61 21.62 3.85
CA ARG A 103 -32.16 22.14 5.10
C ARG A 103 -31.92 21.17 6.25
N ASP A 104 -31.39 21.65 7.36
CA ASP A 104 -31.21 20.89 8.62
C ASP A 104 -30.45 19.56 8.40
N ARG A 105 -29.28 19.61 7.75
CA ARG A 105 -28.46 18.45 7.37
C ARG A 105 -27.03 18.48 7.90
N GLU A 106 -26.76 19.14 9.02
CA GLU A 106 -25.41 19.29 9.59
C GLU A 106 -24.64 17.96 9.64
N ALA A 107 -25.27 16.88 10.11
CA ALA A 107 -24.64 15.57 10.26
C ALA A 107 -24.28 14.88 8.91
N HIS A 108 -24.82 15.37 7.79
CA HIS A 108 -24.66 14.74 6.47
C HIS A 108 -23.78 15.54 5.51
N ILE A 109 -23.42 16.79 5.83
CA ILE A 109 -22.66 17.65 4.92
C ILE A 109 -21.34 17.00 4.50
N SER A 110 -20.60 16.37 5.42
CA SER A 110 -19.34 15.68 5.10
C SER A 110 -19.54 14.56 4.07
N ARG A 111 -20.63 13.79 4.19
CA ARG A 111 -20.94 12.72 3.23
C ARG A 111 -21.39 13.28 1.88
N ILE A 112 -22.26 14.30 1.90
CA ILE A 112 -22.72 14.97 0.68
C ILE A 112 -21.54 15.55 -0.09
N ARG A 113 -20.60 16.20 0.62
CA ARG A 113 -19.36 16.71 0.07
C ARG A 113 -18.57 15.62 -0.65
N GLN A 114 -18.30 14.51 0.02
CA GLN A 114 -17.55 13.40 -0.57
C GLN A 114 -18.22 12.88 -1.84
N GLN A 115 -19.54 12.65 -1.79
CA GLN A 115 -20.29 12.11 -2.93
C GLN A 115 -20.29 13.08 -4.13
N ILE A 116 -20.42 14.38 -3.88
CA ILE A 116 -20.36 15.39 -4.95
C ILE A 116 -18.95 15.45 -5.52
N GLU A 117 -17.90 15.45 -4.69
CA GLU A 117 -16.51 15.43 -5.15
C GLU A 117 -16.23 14.21 -6.04
N GLU A 118 -16.70 13.01 -5.67
CA GLU A 118 -16.58 11.79 -6.49
C GLU A 118 -17.31 11.91 -7.83
N ILE A 119 -18.53 12.44 -7.85
CA ILE A 119 -19.32 12.62 -9.08
C ILE A 119 -18.65 13.63 -10.02
N THR A 120 -18.14 14.74 -9.47
CA THR A 120 -17.54 15.81 -10.28
C THR A 120 -16.26 15.40 -11.00
N GLN A 121 -15.54 14.38 -10.50
CA GLN A 121 -14.35 13.83 -11.17
C GLN A 121 -14.67 13.14 -12.50
N LEU A 122 -15.94 12.86 -12.78
CA LEU A 122 -16.37 12.24 -14.03
C LEU A 122 -16.51 13.25 -15.18
N PHE A 123 -16.50 14.56 -14.88
CA PHE A 123 -16.77 15.64 -15.83
C PHE A 123 -15.52 16.47 -16.11
N ASP A 124 -15.45 17.07 -17.30
CA ASP A 124 -14.35 17.97 -17.68
C ASP A 124 -14.35 19.25 -16.83
N ASP A 125 -15.53 19.80 -16.59
CA ASP A 125 -15.73 20.99 -15.76
C ASP A 125 -17.05 20.93 -15.01
N TYR A 126 -17.10 21.59 -13.87
CA TYR A 126 -18.28 21.59 -13.02
C TYR A 126 -18.46 22.87 -12.21
N ALA A 127 -19.72 23.19 -11.93
CA ALA A 127 -20.10 24.15 -10.90
C ALA A 127 -21.16 23.52 -9.98
N ILE A 128 -21.17 23.93 -8.72
CA ILE A 128 -22.10 23.44 -7.70
C ILE A 128 -22.88 24.63 -7.16
N VAL A 129 -24.21 24.55 -7.19
CA VAL A 129 -25.11 25.56 -6.64
C VAL A 129 -25.94 24.92 -5.54
N ILE A 130 -25.73 25.37 -4.31
CA ILE A 130 -26.46 24.87 -3.14
C ILE A 130 -27.34 25.98 -2.63
N VAL A 131 -28.64 25.74 -2.62
CA VAL A 131 -29.62 26.59 -1.95
C VAL A 131 -29.83 26.02 -0.55
N GLU A 132 -29.48 26.80 0.46
CA GLU A 132 -29.75 26.54 1.87
C GLU A 132 -31.09 27.17 2.23
N ASN A 133 -31.96 26.44 2.95
CA ASN A 133 -33.32 26.86 3.26
C ASN A 133 -33.57 26.88 4.77
N ASP A 134 -33.34 28.04 5.40
CA ASP A 134 -33.69 28.36 6.78
C ASP A 134 -33.32 27.26 7.80
N SER A 135 -32.12 26.71 7.68
CA SER A 135 -31.61 25.70 8.60
C SER A 135 -31.45 26.29 10.00
N LYS A 136 -31.82 25.51 11.01
CA LYS A 136 -31.70 25.85 12.43
C LYS A 136 -30.44 25.26 13.08
N ASP A 137 -29.73 24.41 12.35
CA ASP A 137 -28.47 23.78 12.75
C ASP A 137 -27.25 24.47 12.09
N ARG A 138 -26.07 23.87 12.15
CA ARG A 138 -24.86 24.47 11.56
C ARG A 138 -24.70 24.18 10.05
N THR A 139 -25.74 23.72 9.36
CA THR A 139 -25.71 23.41 7.92
C THR A 139 -25.12 24.57 7.10
N ARG A 140 -25.65 25.78 7.27
CA ARG A 140 -25.19 26.97 6.52
C ARG A 140 -23.71 27.26 6.73
N GLN A 141 -23.24 27.18 7.98
CA GLN A 141 -21.85 27.44 8.35
C GLN A 141 -20.91 26.42 7.70
N GLN A 142 -21.29 25.14 7.71
CA GLN A 142 -20.51 24.08 7.06
C GLN A 142 -20.49 24.22 5.54
N LEU A 143 -21.60 24.62 4.91
CA LEU A 143 -21.68 24.87 3.47
C LEU A 143 -20.78 26.04 3.04
N ILE A 144 -20.81 27.15 3.79
CA ILE A 144 -19.94 28.31 3.54
C ILE A 144 -18.47 27.92 3.70
N ALA A 145 -18.13 27.19 4.78
CA ALA A 145 -16.78 26.71 5.00
C ALA A 145 -16.30 25.80 3.86
N TRP A 146 -17.19 24.94 3.34
CA TRP A 146 -16.88 24.10 2.19
C TRP A 146 -16.64 24.92 0.92
N ALA A 147 -17.46 25.93 0.63
CA ALA A 147 -17.27 26.80 -0.54
C ALA A 147 -15.97 27.62 -0.51
N GLN A 148 -15.42 27.85 0.68
CA GLN A 148 -14.15 28.57 0.89
C GLN A 148 -12.91 27.65 0.86
N ASP A 149 -13.09 26.33 0.80
CA ASP A 149 -11.97 25.39 0.73
C ASP A 149 -11.16 25.62 -0.54
N LYS A 150 -9.84 25.77 -0.39
CA LYS A 150 -8.90 26.06 -1.49
C LYS A 150 -9.02 25.10 -2.67
N LYS A 151 -9.41 23.84 -2.43
CA LYS A 151 -9.54 22.82 -3.49
C LYS A 151 -10.70 23.10 -4.46
N VAL A 152 -11.76 23.76 -3.99
CA VAL A 152 -13.02 23.96 -4.72
C VAL A 152 -13.45 25.43 -4.76
N ALA A 153 -12.60 26.32 -4.27
CA ALA A 153 -12.84 27.76 -4.22
C ALA A 153 -13.22 28.28 -5.62
N GLY A 154 -14.35 29.00 -5.69
CA GLY A 154 -14.90 29.54 -6.94
C GLY A 154 -15.72 28.56 -7.77
N ARG A 155 -15.86 27.28 -7.37
CA ARG A 155 -16.73 26.30 -8.04
C ARG A 155 -18.04 26.03 -7.30
N ILE A 156 -18.10 26.36 -6.01
CA ILE A 156 -19.27 26.15 -5.16
C ILE A 156 -19.89 27.49 -4.80
N HIS A 157 -21.18 27.62 -5.06
CA HIS A 157 -21.99 28.78 -4.73
C HIS A 157 -23.08 28.38 -3.74
N VAL A 158 -23.08 29.01 -2.57
CA VAL A 158 -24.10 28.79 -1.54
C VAL A 158 -25.02 30.00 -1.54
N ILE A 159 -26.32 29.75 -1.75
CA ILE A 159 -27.39 30.74 -1.72
C ILE A 159 -28.23 30.42 -0.49
N GLY A 160 -28.42 31.37 0.41
CA GLY A 160 -29.26 31.19 1.60
C GLY A 160 -29.48 32.49 2.32
#